data_AF-A0A968WEN9-F1
#
_entry.id   AF-A0A968WEN9-F1
#
_cell.length_a   1.000
_cell.length_b   1.000
_cell.length_c   1.000
_cell.angle_alpha   90.00
_cell.angle_beta   90.00
_cell.angle_gamma   90.00
#
_symmetry.space_group_name_H-M   'P 1'
#
loop_
_entity.id
_entity.type
_entity.pdbx_description
1 polymer ?
#
loop_
_entity_poly.entity_id
_entity_poly.type
_entity_poly.pdbx_seq_one_letter_code
_entity_poly.pdbx_strand_id
1 'polypeptide(L)'
;MSGGLPKELNHRCRQVFLQCDEFKDYEALIAVFVTDELLPFKSEIRNANNRKQLVDFCLEDLLQKRIKSGKPILEIFLAALKDKYEVGNALHDELAALYKDVHLAFTKREVLSKEIQLSSRQFPDVLSF
;
A
#
# COMPACT_ATOMS: atom_id res chain seq x y z
N MET A 1 -13.50 -3.68 11.38
CA MET A 1 -12.13 -3.10 11.42
C MET A 1 -11.64 -2.96 9.99
N SER A 2 -11.69 -1.77 9.40
CA SER A 2 -11.28 -1.59 7.99
C SER A 2 -10.65 -0.20 7.79
N GLY A 3 -9.49 0.02 8.41
CA GLY A 3 -8.63 1.17 8.15
C GLY A 3 -7.88 1.07 6.81
N GLY A 4 -8.46 0.40 5.80
CA GLY A 4 -7.83 0.09 4.52
C GLY A 4 -8.21 1.09 3.41
N LEU A 5 -7.47 1.03 2.28
CA LEU A 5 -7.68 1.82 1.07
C LEU A 5 -9.16 1.82 0.59
N PRO A 6 -9.59 2.84 -0.19
CA PRO A 6 -10.88 2.81 -0.88
C PRO A 6 -11.09 1.49 -1.63
N LYS A 7 -12.30 0.93 -1.57
CA LYS A 7 -12.61 -0.39 -2.15
C LYS A 7 -12.22 -0.49 -3.63
N GLU A 8 -12.44 0.58 -4.40
CA GLU A 8 -12.09 0.65 -5.82
C GLU A 8 -10.58 0.56 -6.03
N LEU A 9 -9.79 1.27 -5.23
CA LEU A 9 -8.33 1.20 -5.31
C LEU A 9 -7.79 -0.15 -4.85
N ASN A 10 -8.37 -0.74 -3.82
CA ASN A 10 -8.03 -2.10 -3.40
C ASN A 10 -8.29 -3.10 -4.53
N HIS A 11 -9.47 -3.02 -5.16
CA HIS A 11 -9.80 -3.86 -6.30
C HIS A 11 -8.84 -3.67 -7.47
N ARG A 12 -8.48 -2.42 -7.79
CA ARG A 12 -7.55 -2.11 -8.87
C ARG A 12 -6.14 -2.63 -8.58
N CYS A 13 -5.64 -2.46 -7.35
CA CYS A 13 -4.36 -3.05 -6.92
C CYS A 13 -4.37 -4.57 -7.14
N ARG A 14 -5.44 -5.24 -6.72
CA ARG A 14 -5.60 -6.68 -6.88
C ARG A 14 -5.59 -7.10 -8.35
N GLN A 15 -6.28 -6.38 -9.24
CA GLN A 15 -6.28 -6.70 -10.67
C GLN A 15 -4.89 -6.56 -11.29
N VAL A 16 -4.17 -5.48 -10.99
CA VAL A 16 -2.82 -5.26 -11.53
C VAL A 16 -1.83 -6.30 -10.99
N PHE A 17 -1.88 -6.62 -9.70
CA PHE A 17 -1.02 -7.67 -9.12
C PHE A 17 -1.29 -9.06 -9.72
N LEU A 18 -2.53 -9.34 -10.10
CA LEU A 18 -2.90 -10.55 -10.84
C LEU A 18 -2.38 -10.57 -12.28
N GLN A 19 -1.88 -9.45 -12.81
CA GLN A 19 -1.20 -9.41 -14.12
C GLN A 19 0.33 -9.51 -13.95
N CYS A 20 0.89 -9.02 -12.84
CA CYS A 20 2.33 -9.01 -12.58
C CYS A 20 2.96 -10.41 -12.43
N ASP A 21 4.08 -10.64 -13.11
CA ASP A 21 4.81 -11.92 -13.12
C ASP A 21 5.33 -12.33 -11.73
N GLU A 22 5.62 -11.37 -10.86
CA GLU A 22 6.09 -11.59 -9.49
C GLU A 22 5.08 -12.36 -8.63
N PHE A 23 3.79 -12.35 -9.01
CA PHE A 23 2.75 -13.08 -8.29
C PHE A 23 2.48 -14.48 -8.86
N LYS A 24 3.27 -14.94 -9.83
CA LYS A 24 3.14 -16.32 -10.34
C LYS A 24 3.42 -17.35 -9.24
N ASP A 25 4.47 -17.12 -8.46
CA ASP A 25 4.93 -18.03 -7.41
C ASP A 25 5.52 -17.23 -6.22
N TYR A 26 5.55 -17.86 -5.05
CA TYR A 26 6.03 -17.21 -3.83
C TYR A 26 7.49 -16.73 -3.94
N GLU A 27 8.37 -17.50 -4.59
CA GLU A 27 9.77 -17.13 -4.79
C GLU A 27 9.94 -15.84 -5.60
N ALA A 28 9.14 -15.68 -6.66
CA ALA A 28 9.15 -14.48 -7.49
C ALA A 28 8.65 -13.25 -6.71
N LEU A 29 7.66 -13.44 -5.83
CA LEU A 29 7.12 -12.38 -4.98
C LEU A 29 8.16 -11.90 -3.97
N ILE A 30 8.77 -12.83 -3.22
CA ILE A 30 9.76 -12.46 -2.20
C ILE A 30 11.03 -11.83 -2.79
N ALA A 31 11.29 -12.04 -4.08
CA ALA A 31 12.37 -11.37 -4.81
C ALA A 31 12.10 -9.87 -5.02
N VAL A 32 10.87 -9.37 -4.83
CA VAL A 32 10.56 -7.93 -4.81
C VAL A 32 10.97 -7.30 -3.47
N PHE A 33 10.96 -8.07 -2.39
CA PHE A 33 11.26 -7.61 -1.03
C PHE A 33 12.77 -7.56 -0.71
N VAL A 34 13.64 -7.54 -1.72
CA VAL A 34 15.10 -7.48 -1.52
C VAL A 34 15.61 -6.06 -1.24
N THR A 35 14.78 -5.04 -1.49
CA THR A 35 15.10 -3.64 -1.17
C THR A 35 15.22 -3.45 0.33
N ASP A 36 16.19 -2.64 0.78
CA ASP A 36 16.53 -2.42 2.21
C ASP A 36 15.29 -2.10 3.08
N GLU A 37 14.36 -1.29 2.55
CA GLU A 37 13.12 -0.92 3.24
C GLU A 37 12.07 -2.04 3.32
N LEU A 38 12.09 -3.00 2.38
CA LEU A 38 11.13 -4.10 2.27
C LEU A 38 11.66 -5.40 2.89
N LEU A 39 12.98 -5.54 3.01
CA LEU A 39 13.68 -6.71 3.53
C LEU A 39 13.15 -7.21 4.88
N PRO A 40 12.89 -6.35 5.91
CA PRO A 40 12.35 -6.84 7.18
C PRO A 40 10.95 -7.47 7.06
N PHE A 41 10.20 -7.13 6.00
CA PHE A 41 8.85 -7.62 5.77
C PHE A 41 8.82 -8.90 4.94
N LYS A 42 9.93 -9.27 4.29
CA LYS A 42 10.05 -10.47 3.46
C LYS A 42 9.63 -11.75 4.20
N SER A 43 10.06 -11.90 5.45
CA SER A 43 9.76 -13.07 6.29
C SER A 43 8.34 -13.08 6.84
N GLU A 44 7.61 -11.98 6.72
CA GLU A 44 6.28 -11.84 7.26
C GLU A 44 5.18 -12.05 6.21
N ILE A 45 5.55 -12.17 4.92
CA ILE A 45 4.58 -12.42 3.85
C ILE A 45 4.11 -13.87 3.94
N ARG A 46 2.79 -14.05 3.97
CA ARG A 46 2.17 -15.38 3.96
C ARG A 46 2.35 -16.03 2.60
N ASN A 47 2.77 -17.29 2.62
CA ASN A 47 2.83 -18.12 1.41
C ASN A 47 1.43 -18.64 1.05
N ALA A 48 1.17 -18.83 -0.25
CA ALA A 48 -0.05 -19.43 -0.76
C ALA A 48 0.23 -20.27 -2.01
N ASN A 49 -0.56 -21.33 -2.21
CA ASN A 49 -0.39 -22.27 -3.33
C ASN A 49 -1.07 -21.80 -4.63
N ASN A 50 -1.69 -20.61 -4.63
CA ASN A 50 -2.34 -20.07 -5.82
C ASN A 50 -2.14 -18.56 -5.87
N ARG A 51 -1.82 -18.05 -7.07
CA ARG A 51 -1.65 -16.64 -7.41
C ARG A 51 -2.72 -15.72 -6.81
N LYS A 52 -4.00 -16.10 -6.86
CA LYS A 52 -5.08 -15.25 -6.28
C LYS A 52 -4.91 -15.07 -4.78
N GLN A 53 -4.68 -16.15 -4.05
CA GLN A 53 -4.46 -16.11 -2.61
C GLN A 53 -3.15 -15.40 -2.25
N LEU A 54 -2.10 -15.57 -3.06
CA LEU A 54 -0.83 -14.88 -2.89
C LEU A 54 -1.01 -13.36 -2.99
N VAL A 55 -1.76 -12.89 -3.99
CA VAL A 55 -2.12 -11.48 -4.16
C VAL A 55 -2.95 -10.97 -2.98
N ASP A 56 -4.00 -11.70 -2.61
CA ASP A 56 -4.88 -11.31 -1.51
C ASP A 56 -4.11 -11.19 -0.19
N PHE A 57 -3.29 -12.18 0.15
CA PHE A 57 -2.46 -12.14 1.36
C PHE A 57 -1.44 -11.01 1.33
N CYS A 58 -0.69 -10.87 0.24
CA CYS A 58 0.28 -9.80 0.09
C CYS A 58 -0.38 -8.42 0.26
N LEU A 59 -1.53 -8.19 -0.38
CA LEU A 59 -2.24 -6.92 -0.29
C LEU A 59 -2.75 -6.66 1.14
N GLU A 60 -3.33 -7.66 1.80
CA GLU A 60 -3.76 -7.55 3.20
C GLU A 60 -2.59 -7.22 4.14
N ASP A 61 -1.46 -7.92 4.00
CA ASP A 61 -0.26 -7.72 4.82
C ASP A 61 0.32 -6.31 4.59
N LEU A 62 0.44 -5.87 3.33
CA LEU A 62 0.96 -4.54 3.00
C LEU A 62 0.04 -3.40 3.47
N LEU A 63 -1.28 -3.61 3.50
CA LEU A 63 -2.24 -2.60 3.97
C LEU A 63 -2.20 -2.36 5.47
N GLN A 64 -1.82 -3.37 6.25
CA GLN A 64 -1.74 -3.25 7.71
C GLN A 64 -0.40 -2.72 8.19
N LYS A 65 0.61 -2.70 7.32
CA LYS A 65 1.99 -2.42 7.70
C LYS A 65 2.43 -1.03 7.27
N ARG A 66 3.31 -0.46 8.11
CA ARG A 66 3.97 0.83 7.88
C ARG A 66 5.44 0.67 8.24
N ILE A 67 6.31 1.35 7.50
CA ILE A 67 7.72 1.43 7.87
C ILE A 67 7.90 2.32 9.11
N LYS A 68 9.08 2.28 9.73
CA LYS A 68 9.41 3.07 10.93
C LYS A 68 9.11 4.56 10.77
N SER A 69 9.25 5.10 9.56
CA SER A 69 8.96 6.50 9.22
C SER A 69 7.45 6.82 9.14
N GLY A 70 6.57 5.86 9.42
CA GLY A 70 5.10 6.01 9.35
C GLY A 70 4.51 5.88 7.95
N LYS A 71 5.35 5.79 6.91
CA LYS A 71 4.90 5.60 5.53
C LYS A 71 4.31 4.19 5.33
N PRO A 72 3.19 4.05 4.60
CA PRO A 72 2.60 2.76 4.28
C PRO A 72 3.52 1.96 3.36
N ILE A 73 3.78 0.71 3.73
CA ILE A 73 4.71 -0.14 2.98
C ILE A 73 4.22 -0.42 1.54
N LEU A 74 2.90 -0.40 1.32
CA LEU A 74 2.30 -0.59 0.00
C LEU A 74 2.88 0.39 -1.04
N GLU A 75 3.17 1.64 -0.67
CA GLU A 75 3.78 2.61 -1.59
C GLU A 75 5.19 2.18 -2.01
N ILE A 76 5.99 1.75 -1.05
CA ILE A 76 7.38 1.31 -1.27
C ILE A 76 7.38 0.03 -2.11
N PHE A 77 6.46 -0.89 -1.80
CA PHE A 77 6.28 -2.11 -2.57
C PHE A 77 5.87 -1.82 -4.02
N LEU A 78 4.91 -0.91 -4.25
CA LEU A 78 4.51 -0.50 -5.60
C LEU A 78 5.66 0.14 -6.37
N ALA A 79 6.48 0.97 -5.72
CA ALA A 79 7.65 1.57 -6.34
C ALA A 79 8.68 0.50 -6.75
N ALA A 80 8.98 -0.45 -5.85
CA ALA A 80 9.90 -1.56 -6.12
C ALA A 80 9.38 -2.51 -7.21
N LEU A 81 8.07 -2.80 -7.19
CA LEU A 81 7.44 -3.63 -8.21
C LEU A 81 7.47 -2.96 -9.58
N LYS A 82 7.17 -1.65 -9.64
CA LYS A 82 7.24 -0.85 -10.86
C LYS A 82 8.65 -0.88 -11.47
N ASP A 83 9.68 -0.79 -10.64
CA ASP A 83 11.09 -0.77 -11.09
C ASP A 83 11.53 -2.05 -11.82
N LYS A 84 10.81 -3.17 -11.62
CA LYS A 84 11.04 -4.42 -12.36
C LYS A 84 10.54 -4.39 -13.80
N TYR A 85 9.64 -3.47 -14.14
CA TYR A 85 9.08 -3.37 -15.49
C TYR A 85 9.78 -2.24 -16.24
N GLU A 86 10.12 -2.48 -17.51
CA GLU A 86 10.73 -1.47 -18.36
C GLU A 86 9.76 -0.30 -18.62
N VAL A 87 10.34 0.91 -18.75
CA VAL A 87 9.58 2.11 -19.11
C VAL A 87 8.96 1.92 -20.49
N GLY A 88 7.65 2.13 -20.59
CA GLY A 88 6.85 1.85 -21.79
C GLY A 88 6.11 0.51 -21.76
N ASN A 89 6.33 -0.33 -20.74
CA ASN A 89 5.47 -1.46 -20.46
C ASN A 89 4.12 -0.96 -19.89
N ALA A 90 3.00 -1.46 -20.41
CA ALA A 90 1.68 -1.11 -19.91
C ALA A 90 1.52 -1.37 -18.40
N LEU A 91 2.16 -2.41 -17.86
CA LEU A 91 2.18 -2.68 -16.42
C LEU A 91 3.01 -1.65 -15.64
N HIS A 92 4.11 -1.15 -16.20
CA HIS A 92 4.89 -0.08 -15.58
C HIS A 92 4.03 1.19 -15.42
N ASP A 93 3.30 1.59 -16.46
CA ASP A 93 2.42 2.76 -16.43
C ASP A 93 1.23 2.58 -15.48
N GLU A 94 0.60 1.40 -15.47
CA GLU A 94 -0.48 1.07 -14.54
C GLU A 94 -0.01 1.06 -13.07
N LEU A 95 1.17 0.49 -12.80
CA LEU A 95 1.78 0.52 -11.46
C LEU A 95 2.15 1.95 -11.04
N ALA A 96 2.64 2.78 -11.97
CA ALA A 96 2.92 4.18 -11.71
C ALA A 96 1.66 4.99 -11.38
N ALA A 97 0.56 4.74 -12.09
CA ALA A 97 -0.74 5.34 -11.81
C ALA A 97 -1.26 4.90 -10.43
N LEU A 98 -1.22 3.59 -10.15
CA LEU A 98 -1.63 3.03 -8.86
C LEU A 98 -0.82 3.62 -7.70
N TYR A 99 0.49 3.75 -7.86
CA TYR A 99 1.35 4.38 -6.86
C TYR A 99 0.87 5.79 -6.51
N LYS A 100 0.57 6.62 -7.53
CA LYS A 100 0.06 7.98 -7.33
C LYS A 100 -1.31 8.00 -6.63
N ASP A 101 -2.24 7.15 -7.06
CA ASP A 101 -3.57 7.06 -6.47
C ASP A 101 -3.52 6.61 -5.00
N VAL A 102 -2.68 5.62 -4.70
CA VAL A 102 -2.44 5.12 -3.34
C VAL A 102 -1.82 6.20 -2.47
N HIS A 103 -0.81 6.91 -2.99
CA HIS A 103 -0.16 8.03 -2.29
C HIS A 103 -1.15 9.15 -1.96
N LEU A 104 -2.00 9.52 -2.93
CA LEU A 104 -3.02 10.53 -2.72
C LEU A 104 -4.06 10.08 -1.69
N ALA A 105 -4.49 8.82 -1.73
CA ALA A 105 -5.45 8.26 -0.78
C ALA A 105 -4.92 8.28 0.67
N PHE A 106 -3.64 7.94 0.87
CA PHE A 106 -3.01 8.00 2.19
C PHE A 106 -2.80 9.43 2.67
N THR A 107 -2.34 10.33 1.79
CA THR A 107 -2.13 11.75 2.11
C THR A 107 -3.44 12.44 2.48
N LYS A 108 -4.50 12.24 1.69
CA LYS A 108 -5.82 12.82 1.96
C LYS A 108 -6.37 12.39 3.33
N ARG A 109 -6.17 11.13 3.70
CA ARG A 109 -6.55 10.62 5.03
C ARG A 109 -5.77 11.25 6.16
N GLU A 110 -4.46 11.44 5.99
CA GLU A 110 -3.63 12.07 7.01
C GLU A 110 -4.07 13.53 7.27
N VAL A 111 -4.35 14.27 6.20
CA VAL A 111 -4.83 15.66 6.28
C VAL A 111 -6.20 15.72 6.97
N LEU A 112 -7.17 14.91 6.55
CA LEU A 112 -8.49 14.85 7.20
C LEU A 112 -8.40 14.50 8.69
N SER A 113 -7.49 13.60 9.07
CA SER A 113 -7.28 13.23 10.47
C SER A 113 -6.71 14.38 11.31
N LYS A 114 -5.81 15.18 10.73
CA LYS A 114 -5.23 16.36 11.37
C LYS A 114 -6.25 17.50 11.50
N GLU A 115 -7.09 17.72 10.50
CA GLU A 115 -8.12 18.77 10.55
C GLU A 115 -9.22 18.48 11.57
N ILE A 116 -9.66 17.21 11.71
CA ILE A 116 -10.62 16.82 12.75
C ILE A 116 -10.03 17.03 14.16
N GLN A 117 -8.73 16.75 14.34
CA GLN A 117 -8.01 17.00 15.60
C GLN A 117 -7.84 18.49 15.90
N LEU A 118 -7.54 19.32 14.90
CA LEU A 118 -7.38 20.77 15.05
C LEU A 118 -8.71 21.47 15.34
N SER A 119 -9.77 21.08 14.63
CA SER A 119 -11.14 21.59 14.85
C SER A 119 -11.68 21.23 16.25
N SER A 120 -11.31 20.05 16.77
CA SER A 120 -11.69 19.62 18.13
C SER A 120 -10.93 20.34 19.26
N ARG A 121 -9.82 21.03 18.96
CA ARG A 121 -9.03 21.80 19.95
C ARG A 121 -9.42 23.28 20.04
N GLN A 122 -10.44 23.72 19.29
CA GLN A 122 -10.76 25.14 19.12
C GLN A 122 -12.01 25.63 19.87
N PHE A 123 -12.47 24.88 20.87
CA PHE A 123 -13.40 25.42 21.88
C PHE A 123 -12.62 25.70 23.18
N PRO A 124 -12.05 26.91 23.37
CA PRO A 124 -11.82 27.37 24.73
C PRO A 124 -13.18 27.44 25.42
N ASP A 125 -13.24 26.84 26.59
CA ASP A 125 -14.30 27.03 27.58
C ASP A 125 -14.57 28.53 27.73
N VAL A 126 -15.69 29.00 27.17
CA VAL A 126 -16.12 30.39 27.35
C VAL A 126 -17.45 30.34 28.09
N LEU A 127 -17.32 30.74 29.36
CA LEU A 127 -18.33 31.20 30.31
C LEU A 127 -18.88 30.14 31.29
N SER A 128 -18.06 29.86 32.30
CA SER A 128 -18.51 30.10 33.68
C SER A 128 -18.86 31.59 33.83
N PHE A 129 -20.12 31.94 34.05
CA PHE A 129 -20.58 33.09 34.86
C PHE A 129 -22.07 32.92 35.19
#